data_AF-A0A357V9M0-F1
#
_entry.id   AF-A0A357V9M0-F1
#
_cell.length_a   1.000
_cell.length_b   1.000
_cell.length_c   1.000
_cell.angle_alpha   90.00
_cell.angle_beta   90.00
_cell.angle_gamma   90.00
#
_symmetry.space_group_name_H-M   'P 1'
#
loop_
_entity.id
_entity.type
_entity.pdbx_description
1 polymer ?
#
loop_
_entity_poly.entity_id
_entity_poly.type
_entity_poly.pdbx_seq_one_letter_code
_entity_poly.pdbx_strand_id
1 'polypeptide(L)'
;SVADRQIQLMRNHLTVNEARAIEVSGEPSRLITQAQAVLDEIRTLQADSARARQNEKQAEFSVLRDASIFIPLLSLILAAAFSFLLTRAIARPITAMTETMRQLADDNLDVEIADHDRRDEIGEMAGAVRVFRDNARQVAQLKQVQEQSERKAEEERVELLDDVVRQIKSGVGRVASKLSAISLNVKDS
;
A
#
# COMPACT_ATOMS: atom_id res chain seq x y z
N SER A 1 -77.14 37.73 -0.81
CA SER A 1 -77.13 36.24 -0.74
C SER A 1 -78.55 35.71 -0.61
N VAL A 2 -78.83 34.47 -1.04
CA VAL A 2 -80.13 33.79 -0.75
C VAL A 2 -80.42 33.81 0.75
N ALA A 3 -79.37 33.67 1.58
CA ALA A 3 -79.44 33.81 3.03
C ALA A 3 -79.91 35.21 3.49
N ASP A 4 -79.37 36.30 2.94
CA ASP A 4 -79.77 37.66 3.31
C ASP A 4 -81.25 37.93 2.96
N ARG A 5 -81.69 37.43 1.80
CA ARG A 5 -83.07 37.55 1.36
C ARG A 5 -84.02 36.77 2.26
N GLN A 6 -83.63 35.56 2.67
CA GLN A 6 -84.39 34.73 3.62
C GLN A 6 -84.47 35.36 5.01
N ILE A 7 -83.36 35.90 5.54
CA ILE A 7 -83.30 36.61 6.82
C ILE A 7 -84.20 37.85 6.81
N GLN A 8 -84.22 38.60 5.70
CA GLN A 8 -85.06 39.79 5.54
C GLN A 8 -86.56 39.45 5.45
N LEU A 9 -86.91 38.33 4.80
CA LEU A 9 -88.29 37.83 4.69
C LEU A 9 -88.82 37.21 5.99
N MET A 10 -87.94 36.66 6.85
CA MET A 10 -88.33 36.15 8.17
C MET A 10 -88.59 37.25 9.22
N ARG A 11 -88.09 38.47 9.00
CA ARG A 11 -88.28 39.61 9.92
C ARG A 11 -89.68 40.23 9.85
N ASN A 12 -90.45 39.95 8.80
CA ASN A 12 -91.81 40.47 8.60
C ASN A 12 -92.83 39.32 8.58
N HIS A 13 -93.84 39.38 9.45
CA HIS A 13 -94.82 38.30 9.67
C HIS A 13 -95.65 37.95 8.42
N LEU A 14 -95.76 38.87 7.45
CA LEU A 14 -96.51 38.67 6.20
C LEU A 14 -95.71 37.93 5.11
N THR A 15 -94.38 37.89 5.21
CA THR A 15 -93.47 37.29 4.20
C THR A 15 -92.88 35.95 4.63
N VAL A 16 -93.34 35.41 5.76
CA VAL A 16 -92.89 34.12 6.31
C VAL A 16 -93.22 32.95 5.38
N ASN A 17 -94.35 33.01 4.66
CA ASN A 17 -94.72 31.98 3.68
C ASN A 17 -93.77 31.96 2.47
N GLU A 18 -93.28 33.14 2.04
CA GLU A 18 -92.28 33.25 0.97
C GLU A 18 -90.89 32.77 1.45
N ALA A 19 -90.51 33.08 2.69
CA ALA A 19 -89.29 32.55 3.30
C ALA A 19 -89.34 31.02 3.43
N ARG A 20 -90.49 30.45 3.82
CA ARG A 20 -90.71 29.01 3.93
C ARG A 20 -90.70 28.33 2.55
N ALA A 21 -91.15 29.02 1.49
CA ALA A 21 -91.05 28.52 0.12
C ALA A 21 -89.59 28.40 -0.37
N ILE A 22 -88.70 29.31 0.05
CA ILE A 22 -87.25 29.25 -0.25
C ILE A 22 -86.55 28.13 0.53
N GLU A 23 -87.06 27.79 1.73
CA GLU A 23 -86.57 26.66 2.52
C GLU A 23 -87.03 25.31 1.93
N VAL A 24 -88.30 25.24 1.51
CA VAL A 24 -88.89 24.06 0.83
C VAL A 24 -88.31 23.86 -0.58
N SER A 25 -87.87 24.92 -1.26
CA SER A 25 -87.26 24.80 -2.59
C SER A 25 -85.90 24.08 -2.58
N GLY A 26 -85.29 23.90 -1.41
CA GLY A 26 -84.03 23.17 -1.23
C GLY A 26 -82.80 23.85 -1.85
N GLU A 27 -82.95 25.05 -2.43
CA GLU A 27 -81.84 25.83 -3.00
C GLU A 27 -80.68 26.06 -2.00
N PRO A 28 -80.94 26.45 -0.74
CA PRO A 28 -79.87 26.64 0.23
C PRO A 28 -79.05 25.36 0.47
N SER A 29 -79.71 24.21 0.55
CA SER A 29 -79.05 22.91 0.72
C SER A 29 -78.23 22.52 -0.50
N ARG A 30 -78.72 22.78 -1.73
CA ARG A 30 -77.98 22.50 -2.97
C ARG A 30 -76.71 23.33 -3.08
N LEU A 31 -76.76 24.61 -2.70
CA LEU A 31 -75.59 25.50 -2.67
C LEU A 31 -74.57 25.04 -1.61
N ILE A 32 -75.02 24.60 -0.44
CA ILE A 32 -74.14 24.04 0.60
C ILE A 32 -73.49 22.73 0.13
N THR A 33 -74.24 21.82 -0.49
CA THR A 33 -73.70 20.57 -1.03
C THR A 33 -72.72 20.82 -2.18
N GLN A 34 -73.00 21.77 -3.07
CA GLN A 34 -72.06 22.17 -4.12
C GLN A 34 -70.79 22.80 -3.54
N ALA A 35 -70.92 23.68 -2.54
CA ALA A 35 -69.78 24.27 -1.85
C ALA A 35 -68.93 23.21 -1.12
N GLN A 36 -69.57 22.22 -0.48
CA GLN A 36 -68.89 21.09 0.15
C GLN A 36 -68.17 20.21 -0.87
N ALA A 37 -68.79 19.90 -2.01
CA ALA A 37 -68.17 19.14 -3.08
C ALA A 37 -66.92 19.83 -3.65
N VAL A 38 -67.00 21.15 -3.88
CA VAL A 38 -65.85 21.95 -4.33
C VAL A 38 -64.74 21.99 -3.28
N LEU A 39 -65.10 22.12 -1.99
CA LEU A 39 -64.12 22.10 -0.91
C LEU A 39 -63.42 20.74 -0.77
N ASP A 40 -64.14 19.65 -0.94
CA ASP A 40 -63.56 18.30 -0.89
C ASP A 40 -62.68 18.02 -2.12
N GLU A 41 -63.07 18.49 -3.30
CA GLU A 41 -62.23 18.43 -4.51
C GLU A 41 -60.91 19.19 -4.33
N ILE A 42 -60.96 20.39 -3.76
CA ILE A 42 -59.74 21.18 -3.43
C ILE A 42 -58.86 20.42 -2.44
N ARG A 43 -59.44 19.80 -1.40
CA ARG A 43 -58.69 19.00 -0.42
C ARG A 43 -58.01 17.79 -1.05
N THR A 44 -58.71 17.07 -1.95
CA THR A 44 -58.13 15.92 -2.63
C THR A 44 -57.01 16.33 -3.58
N LEU A 45 -57.20 17.40 -4.35
CA LEU A 45 -56.15 17.94 -5.25
C LEU A 45 -54.91 18.40 -4.47
N GLN A 46 -55.09 19.03 -3.31
CA GLN A 46 -53.98 19.40 -2.44
C GLN A 46 -53.25 18.17 -1.87
N ALA A 47 -54.00 17.15 -1.42
CA ALA A 47 -53.43 15.91 -0.90
C ALA A 47 -52.63 15.15 -1.97
N ASP A 48 -53.14 15.07 -3.20
CA ASP A 48 -52.48 14.41 -4.31
C ASP A 48 -51.26 15.19 -4.80
N SER A 49 -51.34 16.53 -4.86
CA SER A 49 -50.19 17.39 -5.16
C SER A 49 -49.09 17.28 -4.09
N ALA A 50 -49.46 17.15 -2.81
CA ALA A 50 -48.51 16.95 -1.73
C ALA A 50 -47.80 15.59 -1.82
N ARG A 51 -48.55 14.52 -2.13
CA ARG A 51 -47.99 13.18 -2.39
C ARG A 51 -47.06 13.16 -3.60
N ALA A 52 -47.43 13.83 -4.68
CA ALA A 52 -46.61 13.95 -5.88
C ALA A 52 -45.26 14.65 -5.57
N ARG A 53 -45.28 15.78 -4.85
CA ARG A 53 -44.08 16.50 -4.42
C ARG A 53 -43.20 15.68 -3.47
N GLN A 54 -43.80 14.85 -2.62
CA GLN A 54 -43.06 13.99 -1.70
C GLN A 54 -42.33 12.88 -2.45
N ASN A 55 -42.97 12.26 -3.44
CA ASN A 55 -42.35 11.24 -4.28
C ASN A 55 -41.21 11.81 -5.13
N GLU A 56 -41.40 13.03 -5.67
CA GLU A 56 -40.39 13.73 -6.45
C GLU A 56 -39.12 14.03 -5.61
N LYS A 57 -39.31 14.53 -4.37
CA LYS A 57 -38.19 14.75 -3.45
C LYS A 57 -37.50 13.44 -3.04
N GLN A 58 -38.24 12.36 -2.81
CA GLN A 58 -37.61 11.08 -2.48
C GLN A 58 -36.75 10.53 -3.62
N ALA A 59 -37.18 10.71 -4.87
CA ALA A 59 -36.38 10.36 -6.04
C ALA A 59 -35.08 11.18 -6.08
N GLU A 60 -35.16 12.49 -5.84
CA GLU A 60 -34.00 13.38 -5.82
C GLU A 60 -33.03 13.08 -4.66
N PHE A 61 -33.55 12.82 -3.45
CA PHE A 61 -32.74 12.47 -2.28
C PHE A 61 -32.08 11.09 -2.39
N SER A 62 -32.69 10.14 -3.11
CA SER A 62 -32.13 8.79 -3.24
C SER A 62 -30.79 8.78 -4.00
N VAL A 63 -30.69 9.56 -5.08
CA VAL A 63 -29.46 9.67 -5.88
C VAL A 63 -28.34 10.33 -5.07
N LEU A 64 -28.64 11.41 -4.34
CA LEU A 64 -27.65 12.11 -3.51
C LEU A 64 -27.17 11.26 -2.33
N ARG A 65 -28.09 10.52 -1.69
CA ARG A 65 -27.77 9.62 -0.59
C ARG A 65 -26.86 8.48 -1.05
N ASP A 66 -27.22 7.80 -2.13
CA ASP A 66 -26.44 6.66 -2.62
C ASP A 66 -25.05 7.14 -3.11
N ALA A 67 -24.98 8.27 -3.82
CA ALA A 67 -23.70 8.88 -4.20
C ALA A 67 -22.79 9.20 -3.00
N SER A 68 -23.35 9.71 -1.89
CA SER A 68 -22.58 10.04 -0.69
C SER A 68 -21.98 8.83 0.04
N ILE A 69 -22.49 7.62 -0.21
CA ILE A 69 -21.95 6.36 0.35
C ILE A 69 -21.00 5.69 -0.66
N PHE A 70 -21.40 5.59 -1.93
CA PHE A 70 -20.63 4.85 -2.92
C PHE A 70 -19.32 5.54 -3.32
N ILE A 71 -19.29 6.87 -3.40
CA ILE A 71 -18.08 7.62 -3.76
C ILE A 71 -16.94 7.43 -2.73
N PRO A 72 -17.14 7.65 -1.41
CA PRO A 72 -16.07 7.42 -0.44
C PRO A 72 -15.72 5.95 -0.30
N LEU A 73 -16.71 5.05 -0.43
CA LEU A 73 -16.45 3.61 -0.39
C LEU A 73 -15.55 3.17 -1.56
N LEU A 74 -15.85 3.61 -2.78
CA LEU A 74 -15.01 3.35 -3.95
C LEU A 74 -13.62 3.97 -3.79
N SER A 75 -13.54 5.19 -3.26
CA SER A 75 -12.27 5.88 -3.01
C SER A 75 -11.40 5.10 -2.02
N LEU A 76 -11.98 4.56 -0.95
CA LEU A 76 -11.28 3.71 0.03
C LEU A 76 -10.78 2.41 -0.59
N ILE A 77 -11.61 1.75 -1.41
CA ILE A 77 -11.22 0.53 -2.12
C ILE A 77 -10.05 0.79 -3.06
N LEU A 78 -10.12 1.88 -3.84
CA LEU A 78 -9.03 2.26 -4.76
C LEU A 78 -7.76 2.62 -4.00
N ALA A 79 -7.86 3.38 -2.90
CA ALA A 79 -6.71 3.71 -2.06
C ALA A 79 -6.05 2.45 -1.49
N ALA A 80 -6.83 1.50 -0.98
CA ALA A 80 -6.33 0.22 -0.49
C ALA A 80 -5.67 -0.61 -1.61
N ALA A 81 -6.28 -0.66 -2.79
CA ALA A 81 -5.73 -1.35 -3.95
C ALA A 81 -4.39 -0.74 -4.39
N PHE A 82 -4.30 0.59 -4.54
CA PHE A 82 -3.06 1.26 -4.89
C PHE A 82 -1.98 1.10 -3.83
N SER A 83 -2.33 1.20 -2.55
CA SER A 83 -1.40 0.96 -1.45
C SER A 83 -0.82 -0.45 -1.54
N PHE A 84 -1.68 -1.47 -1.68
CA PHE A 84 -1.25 -2.85 -1.82
C PHE A 84 -0.35 -3.07 -3.04
N LEU A 85 -0.71 -2.51 -4.19
CA LEU A 85 0.07 -2.61 -5.42
C LEU A 85 1.43 -1.94 -5.29
N LEU A 86 1.50 -0.70 -4.78
CA LEU A 86 2.76 0.03 -4.57
C LEU A 86 3.66 -0.68 -3.57
N THR A 87 3.11 -1.19 -2.47
CA THR A 87 3.88 -1.95 -1.49
C THR A 87 4.47 -3.20 -2.12
N ARG A 88 3.71 -3.93 -2.94
CA ARG A 88 4.17 -5.18 -3.57
C ARG A 88 5.13 -4.94 -4.73
N ALA A 89 4.91 -3.91 -5.54
CA ALA A 89 5.69 -3.64 -6.75
C ALA A 89 6.98 -2.85 -6.49
N ILE A 90 7.01 -2.03 -5.44
CA ILE A 90 8.12 -1.10 -5.19
C ILE A 90 8.70 -1.31 -3.79
N ALA A 91 7.91 -1.08 -2.73
CA ALA A 91 8.45 -1.01 -1.37
C ALA A 91 9.10 -2.33 -0.93
N ARG A 92 8.42 -3.46 -1.14
CA ARG A 92 8.93 -4.79 -0.78
C ARG A 92 10.25 -5.13 -1.52
N PRO A 93 10.33 -5.03 -2.86
CA PRO A 93 11.58 -5.25 -3.59
C PRO A 93 12.73 -4.35 -3.12
N ILE A 94 12.48 -3.05 -2.87
CA ILE A 94 13.52 -2.12 -2.39
C ILE A 94 14.03 -2.55 -1.01
N THR A 95 13.12 -2.92 -0.09
CA THR A 95 13.52 -3.43 1.23
C THR A 95 14.31 -4.74 1.11
N ALA A 96 13.90 -5.65 0.23
CA ALA A 96 14.63 -6.91 -0.01
C ALA A 96 16.05 -6.67 -0.55
N MET A 97 16.22 -5.72 -1.49
CA MET A 97 17.54 -5.34 -2.00
C MET A 97 18.41 -4.68 -0.94
N THR A 98 17.82 -3.86 -0.07
CA THR A 98 18.53 -3.25 1.07
C THR A 98 19.05 -4.33 2.02
N GLU A 99 18.21 -5.30 2.35
CA GLU A 99 18.59 -6.42 3.21
C GLU A 99 19.65 -7.32 2.55
N THR A 100 19.54 -7.56 1.25
CA THR A 100 20.54 -8.29 0.46
C THR A 100 21.90 -7.60 0.54
N MET A 101 21.95 -6.28 0.34
CA MET A 101 23.21 -5.52 0.43
C MET A 101 23.79 -5.52 1.84
N ARG A 102 22.94 -5.50 2.87
CA ARG A 102 23.40 -5.64 4.26
C ARG A 102 24.06 -7.01 4.49
N GLN A 103 23.46 -8.08 4.00
CA GLN A 103 24.04 -9.43 4.10
C GLN A 103 25.36 -9.54 3.35
N LEU A 104 25.46 -8.95 2.14
CA LEU A 104 26.72 -8.91 1.41
C LEU A 104 27.82 -8.14 2.15
N ALA A 105 27.45 -7.07 2.86
CA ALA A 105 28.38 -6.30 3.70
C ALA A 105 28.85 -7.09 4.93
N ASP A 106 28.03 -8.01 5.43
CA ASP A 106 28.37 -8.95 6.52
C ASP A 106 29.09 -10.22 6.01
N ASP A 107 29.74 -10.14 4.84
CA ASP A 107 30.44 -11.25 4.15
C ASP A 107 29.57 -12.48 3.81
N ASN A 108 28.24 -12.38 3.89
CA ASN A 108 27.35 -13.43 3.41
C ASN A 108 27.16 -13.36 1.90
N LEU A 109 28.05 -14.04 1.18
CA LEU A 109 28.08 -14.04 -0.28
C LEU A 109 27.11 -15.04 -0.93
N ASP A 110 26.41 -15.85 -0.13
CA ASP A 110 25.46 -16.87 -0.62
C ASP A 110 24.02 -16.39 -0.64
N VAL A 111 23.79 -15.11 -0.37
CA VAL A 111 22.47 -14.50 -0.39
C VAL A 111 21.81 -14.59 -1.78
N GLU A 112 20.54 -14.98 -1.77
CA GLU A 112 19.68 -15.03 -2.94
C GLU A 112 19.15 -13.63 -3.27
N ILE A 113 19.27 -13.22 -4.53
CA ILE A 113 18.84 -11.90 -4.99
C ILE A 113 17.45 -12.05 -5.59
N ALA A 114 16.45 -11.51 -4.88
CA ALA A 114 15.06 -11.50 -5.33
C ALA A 114 14.87 -10.68 -6.61
N ASP A 115 13.77 -10.92 -7.32
CA ASP A 115 13.27 -10.09 -8.43
C ASP A 115 14.22 -9.90 -9.63
N HIS A 116 15.16 -10.83 -9.79
CA HIS A 116 16.24 -10.75 -10.76
C HIS A 116 15.82 -10.93 -12.24
N ASP A 117 14.59 -11.38 -12.48
CA ASP A 117 13.95 -11.54 -13.80
C ASP A 117 13.06 -10.35 -14.20
N ARG A 118 12.95 -9.32 -13.34
CA ARG A 118 12.20 -8.11 -13.68
C ARG A 118 12.84 -7.35 -14.84
N ARG A 119 12.00 -6.71 -15.65
CA ARG A 119 12.40 -5.94 -16.85
C ARG A 119 12.23 -4.43 -16.67
N ASP A 120 12.24 -3.97 -15.43
CA ASP A 120 12.12 -2.56 -15.06
C ASP A 120 13.36 -2.13 -14.27
N GLU A 121 13.36 -0.90 -13.78
CA GLU A 121 14.48 -0.30 -13.05
C GLU A 121 14.85 -1.09 -11.78
N ILE A 122 13.87 -1.76 -11.16
CA ILE A 122 14.14 -2.62 -10.01
C ILE A 122 14.88 -3.89 -10.43
N GLY A 123 14.54 -4.44 -11.61
CA GLY A 123 15.30 -5.52 -12.23
C GLY A 123 16.73 -5.12 -12.58
N GLU A 124 16.93 -3.91 -13.11
CA GLU A 124 18.27 -3.38 -13.37
C GLU A 124 19.10 -3.25 -12.08
N MET A 125 18.48 -2.76 -10.99
CA MET A 125 19.11 -2.72 -9.68
C MET A 125 19.49 -4.11 -9.17
N ALA A 126 18.59 -5.10 -9.28
CA ALA A 126 18.88 -6.48 -8.90
C ALA A 126 20.04 -7.08 -9.72
N GLY A 127 20.13 -6.72 -11.01
CA GLY A 127 21.27 -7.05 -11.87
C GLY A 127 22.59 -6.47 -11.35
N ALA A 128 22.59 -5.19 -10.98
CA ALA A 128 23.77 -4.54 -10.41
C ALA A 128 24.22 -5.17 -9.09
N VAL A 129 23.28 -5.49 -8.19
CA VAL A 129 23.57 -6.19 -6.92
C VAL A 129 24.17 -7.57 -7.17
N ARG A 130 23.72 -8.27 -8.22
CA ARG A 130 24.29 -9.57 -8.63
C ARG A 130 25.75 -9.45 -9.03
N VAL A 131 26.07 -8.47 -9.89
CA VAL A 131 27.45 -8.20 -10.30
C VAL A 131 28.30 -7.85 -9.07
N PHE A 132 27.77 -7.07 -8.13
CA PHE A 132 28.49 -6.73 -6.90
C PHE A 132 28.81 -7.96 -6.04
N ARG A 133 27.83 -8.84 -5.79
CA ARG A 133 28.06 -10.10 -5.06
C ARG A 133 29.07 -11.00 -5.76
N ASP A 134 28.96 -11.14 -7.07
CA ASP A 134 29.83 -12.03 -7.85
C ASP A 134 31.28 -11.51 -7.83
N ASN A 135 31.47 -10.19 -7.90
CA ASN A 135 32.77 -9.55 -7.68
C ASN A 135 33.30 -9.78 -6.25
N ALA A 136 32.45 -9.64 -5.23
CA ALA A 136 32.83 -9.89 -3.84
C ALA A 136 33.29 -11.35 -3.63
N ARG A 137 32.61 -12.32 -4.25
CA ARG A 137 33.04 -13.73 -4.27
C ARG A 137 34.39 -13.91 -4.93
N GLN A 138 34.61 -13.28 -6.08
CA GLN A 138 35.89 -13.36 -6.76
C GLN A 138 37.03 -12.79 -5.90
N VAL A 139 36.81 -11.65 -5.25
CA VAL A 139 37.79 -11.04 -4.34
C VAL A 139 38.08 -11.96 -3.15
N ALA A 140 37.05 -12.57 -2.55
CA ALA A 140 37.23 -13.52 -1.46
C ALA A 140 38.05 -14.75 -1.88
N GLN A 141 37.78 -15.31 -3.06
CA GLN A 141 38.55 -16.42 -3.62
C GLN A 141 40.01 -16.05 -3.89
N LEU A 142 40.26 -14.87 -4.47
CA LEU A 142 41.61 -14.39 -4.74
C LEU A 142 42.40 -14.18 -3.44
N LYS A 143 41.77 -13.62 -2.40
CA LYS A 143 42.39 -13.51 -1.07
C LYS A 143 42.76 -14.88 -0.50
N GLN A 144 41.87 -15.86 -0.60
CA GLN A 144 42.15 -17.22 -0.13
C GLN A 144 43.32 -17.86 -0.88
N VAL A 145 43.39 -17.71 -2.20
CA VAL A 145 44.51 -18.20 -3.01
C VAL A 145 45.81 -17.50 -2.62
N GLN A 146 45.77 -16.19 -2.41
CA GLN A 146 46.93 -15.41 -2.01
C GLN A 146 47.45 -15.83 -0.62
N GLU A 147 46.57 -15.97 0.37
CA GLU A 147 46.95 -16.46 1.70
C GLU A 147 47.56 -17.87 1.66
N GLN A 148 47.03 -18.76 0.82
CA GLN A 148 47.63 -20.09 0.62
C GLN A 148 49.02 -20.00 -0.02
N SER A 149 49.20 -19.10 -1.00
CA SER A 149 50.50 -18.89 -1.64
C SER A 149 51.53 -18.31 -0.66
N GLU A 150 51.13 -17.35 0.17
CA GLU A 150 52.00 -16.73 1.17
C GLU A 150 52.41 -17.75 2.25
N ARG A 151 51.48 -18.59 2.70
CA ARG A 151 51.80 -19.69 3.63
C ARG A 151 52.80 -20.68 3.04
N LYS A 152 52.60 -21.11 1.79
CA LYS A 152 53.55 -22.00 1.11
C LYS A 152 54.93 -21.36 0.93
N ALA A 153 54.99 -20.08 0.55
CA ALA A 153 56.25 -19.37 0.41
C ALA A 153 57.02 -19.25 1.74
N GLU A 154 56.30 -19.04 2.84
CA GLU A 154 56.92 -19.01 4.18
C GLU A 154 57.40 -20.40 4.62
N GLU A 155 56.63 -21.47 4.34
CA GLU A 155 57.05 -22.86 4.57
C GLU A 155 58.34 -23.20 3.80
N GLU A 156 58.40 -22.88 2.50
CA GLU A 156 59.60 -23.07 1.67
C GLU A 156 60.77 -22.23 2.19
N ARG A 157 60.54 -21.00 2.63
CA ARG A 157 61.57 -20.14 3.21
C ARG A 157 62.16 -20.74 4.48
N VAL A 158 61.32 -21.27 5.36
CA VAL A 158 61.77 -21.94 6.59
C VAL A 158 62.59 -23.18 6.27
N GLU A 159 62.18 -23.98 5.27
CA GLU A 159 62.95 -25.15 4.82
C GLU A 159 64.32 -24.77 4.26
N LEU A 160 64.39 -23.75 3.41
CA LEU A 160 65.65 -23.22 2.87
C LEU A 160 66.58 -22.72 3.97
N LEU A 161 66.05 -22.02 4.98
CA LEU A 161 66.84 -21.55 6.13
C LEU A 161 67.38 -22.73 6.95
N ASP A 162 66.61 -23.80 7.16
CA ASP A 162 67.11 -25.00 7.86
C ASP A 162 68.26 -25.67 7.08
N ASP A 163 68.14 -25.78 5.75
CA ASP A 163 69.23 -26.32 4.93
C ASP A 163 70.50 -25.46 5.01
N VAL A 164 70.37 -24.14 4.90
CA VAL A 164 71.51 -23.21 5.05
C VAL A 164 72.17 -23.39 6.42
N VAL A 165 71.40 -23.49 7.50
CA VAL A 165 71.93 -23.73 8.86
C VAL A 165 72.65 -25.08 8.95
N ARG A 166 72.10 -26.15 8.37
CA ARG A 166 72.76 -27.47 8.32
C ARG A 166 74.07 -27.42 7.55
N GLN A 167 74.09 -26.73 6.41
CA GLN A 167 75.30 -26.56 5.61
C GLN A 167 76.38 -25.79 6.38
N ILE A 168 76.02 -24.69 7.07
CA ILE A 168 76.95 -23.93 7.93
C ILE A 168 77.53 -24.83 9.03
N LYS A 169 76.69 -25.57 9.76
CA LYS A 169 77.15 -26.50 10.82
C LYS A 169 78.13 -27.53 10.28
N SER A 170 77.82 -28.14 9.14
CA SER A 170 78.71 -29.13 8.50
C SER A 170 80.03 -28.50 8.01
N GLY A 171 79.99 -27.28 7.48
CA GLY A 171 81.15 -26.52 7.01
C GLY A 171 82.11 -26.19 8.15
N VAL A 172 81.60 -25.64 9.25
CA VAL A 172 82.37 -25.34 10.46
C VAL A 172 82.99 -26.62 11.03
N GLY A 173 82.24 -27.72 11.10
CA GLY A 173 82.76 -29.02 11.54
C GLY A 173 83.95 -29.51 10.70
N ARG A 174 83.88 -29.36 9.37
CA ARG A 174 84.99 -29.73 8.45
C ARG A 174 86.22 -28.83 8.60
N VAL A 175 86.05 -27.53 8.84
CA VAL A 175 87.17 -26.61 9.08
C VAL A 175 87.86 -26.94 10.39
N ALA A 176 87.09 -27.16 11.46
CA ALA A 176 87.62 -27.55 12.76
C ALA A 176 88.37 -28.89 12.70
N SER A 177 87.81 -29.89 11.99
CA SER A 177 88.50 -31.19 11.82
C SER A 177 89.80 -31.06 11.02
N LYS A 178 89.83 -30.24 9.95
CA LYS A 178 91.06 -29.96 9.19
C LYS A 178 92.12 -29.25 10.02
N LEU A 179 91.75 -28.24 10.81
CA LEU A 179 92.69 -27.55 11.69
C LEU A 179 93.27 -28.48 12.76
N SER A 180 92.44 -29.34 13.36
CA SER A 180 92.90 -30.34 14.34
C SER A 180 93.89 -31.33 13.73
N ALA A 181 93.65 -31.79 12.49
CA ALA A 181 94.60 -32.62 11.75
C ALA A 181 95.94 -31.91 11.46
N ILE A 182 95.91 -30.59 11.16
CA ILE A 182 97.13 -29.79 10.99
C ILE A 182 97.89 -29.67 12.31
N SER A 183 97.20 -29.38 13.42
CA SER A 183 97.85 -29.30 14.73
C SER A 183 98.47 -30.61 15.21
N LEU A 184 97.93 -31.77 14.80
CA LEU A 184 98.55 -33.06 15.07
C LEU A 184 99.83 -33.24 14.24
N ASN A 185 99.81 -32.89 12.94
CA ASN A 185 100.99 -32.99 12.08
C ASN A 185 102.14 -32.03 12.46
N VAL A 186 101.82 -30.84 13.00
CA VAL A 186 102.84 -29.85 13.42
C VAL A 186 103.51 -30.23 14.75
N LYS A 187 102.93 -31.17 15.53
CA LYS A 187 103.49 -31.61 16.81
C LYS A 187 104.44 -32.81 16.66
N ASP A 188 104.43 -33.47 15.50
CA ASP A 188 105.26 -34.63 15.16
C ASP A 188 106.46 -34.27 14.23
N SER A 189 106.77 -32.99 14.06
CA SER A 189 108.00 -32.47 13.40
C SER A 189 108.81 -31.63 14.37
#